data_AF-A4CA55-F1
#
_entry.id   AF-A4CA55-F1
#
_cell.length_a   1.000
_cell.length_b   1.000
_cell.length_c   1.000
_cell.angle_alpha   90.00
_cell.angle_beta   90.00
_cell.angle_gamma   90.00
#
_symmetry.space_group_name_H-M   'P 1'
#
loop_
_entity.id
_entity.type
_entity.pdbx_description
1 polymer ?
#
loop_
_entity_poly.entity_id
_entity_poly.type
_entity_poly.pdbx_seq_one_letter_code
_entity_poly.pdbx_strand_id
1 'polypeptide(L)'
;MKINAALVLEIRLRRAWTQEQLSQFSGLSHRTIQRVEKEATGSLETKKALAATFEIDITDLDYEEVPVMKKYEYKTVEVPFKMSLFKSGTPDIQNLLNAEGDSGWRLKEIVLPATGFGESTSMVVILERERIE
;
A
#
# COMPACT_ATOMS: atom_id res chain seq x y z
N MET A 1 1.90 -13.69 -17.15
CA MET A 1 1.33 -12.33 -16.97
C MET A 1 0.49 -12.34 -15.69
N LYS A 2 0.41 -11.22 -14.97
CA LYS A 2 -0.49 -11.13 -13.80
C LYS A 2 -1.93 -10.88 -14.28
N ILE A 3 -2.90 -11.49 -13.61
CA ILE A 3 -4.35 -11.37 -13.88
C ILE A 3 -5.03 -10.96 -12.58
N ASN A 4 -6.07 -10.13 -12.65
CA ASN A 4 -6.89 -9.77 -11.49
C ASN A 4 -7.64 -10.98 -10.91
N ALA A 5 -6.99 -11.72 -10.02
CA ALA A 5 -7.56 -12.93 -9.39
C ALA A 5 -8.80 -12.64 -8.54
N ALA A 6 -8.85 -11.46 -7.92
CA ALA A 6 -9.98 -11.04 -7.09
C ALA A 6 -11.26 -10.91 -7.93
N LEU A 7 -11.18 -10.25 -9.09
CA LEU A 7 -12.31 -10.12 -10.01
C LEU A 7 -12.76 -11.47 -10.58
N VAL A 8 -11.82 -12.35 -10.95
CA VAL A 8 -12.13 -13.72 -11.42
C VAL A 8 -12.91 -14.48 -10.36
N LEU A 9 -12.44 -14.46 -9.12
CA LEU A 9 -13.10 -15.13 -7.99
C LEU A 9 -14.48 -14.52 -7.72
N GLU A 10 -14.58 -13.19 -7.74
CA GLU A 10 -15.83 -12.47 -7.50
C GLU A 10 -16.91 -12.85 -8.53
N ILE A 11 -16.59 -12.78 -9.83
CA ILE A 11 -17.55 -13.12 -10.89
C ILE A 11 -17.93 -14.59 -10.79
N ARG A 12 -16.97 -15.49 -10.55
CA ARG A 12 -17.24 -16.92 -10.40
C ARG A 12 -18.23 -17.19 -9.25
N LEU A 13 -18.00 -16.58 -8.08
CA LEU A 13 -18.87 -16.73 -6.92
C LEU A 13 -20.24 -16.08 -7.15
N ARG A 14 -20.29 -14.89 -7.75
CA ARG A 14 -21.54 -14.19 -8.10
C ARG A 14 -22.41 -15.01 -9.06
N ARG A 15 -21.79 -15.74 -9.99
CA ARG A 15 -22.47 -16.66 -10.92
C ARG A 15 -22.71 -18.06 -10.33
N ALA A 16 -22.36 -18.29 -9.07
CA ALA A 16 -22.47 -19.57 -8.38
C ALA A 16 -21.76 -20.73 -9.10
N TRP A 17 -20.63 -20.45 -9.75
CA TRP A 17 -19.86 -21.43 -10.49
C TRP A 17 -18.78 -22.10 -9.62
N THR A 18 -18.63 -23.42 -9.75
CA THR A 18 -17.45 -24.13 -9.26
C THR A 18 -16.24 -23.86 -10.16
N GLN A 19 -15.03 -24.14 -9.68
CA GLN A 19 -13.82 -24.04 -10.51
C GLN A 19 -13.88 -25.00 -11.72
N GLU A 20 -14.53 -26.16 -11.56
CA GLU A 20 -14.76 -27.11 -12.64
C GLU A 20 -15.73 -26.56 -13.70
N GLN A 21 -16.81 -25.92 -13.27
CA GLN A 21 -17.74 -25.26 -14.20
C GLN A 21 -17.07 -24.13 -14.97
N LEU A 22 -16.29 -23.28 -14.29
CA LEU A 22 -15.53 -22.23 -14.96
C LEU A 22 -14.50 -22.80 -15.95
N SER A 23 -13.83 -23.90 -15.60
CA SER A 23 -12.93 -24.63 -16.50
C SER A 23 -13.66 -25.07 -17.77
N GLN A 24 -14.85 -25.65 -17.63
CA GLN A 24 -15.67 -26.09 -18.76
C GLN A 24 -16.13 -24.92 -19.64
N PHE A 25 -16.65 -23.84 -19.05
CA PHE A 25 -17.17 -22.69 -19.81
C PHE A 25 -16.07 -21.91 -20.54
N SER A 26 -14.89 -21.80 -19.92
CA SER A 26 -13.75 -21.08 -20.50
C SER A 26 -12.88 -21.93 -21.45
N GLY A 27 -13.11 -23.24 -21.51
CA GLY A 27 -12.24 -24.17 -22.24
C GLY A 27 -10.82 -24.24 -21.67
N LEU A 28 -10.59 -23.74 -20.46
CA LEU A 28 -9.31 -23.81 -19.75
C LEU A 28 -9.25 -25.08 -18.89
N SER A 29 -8.05 -25.49 -18.49
CA SER A 29 -7.90 -26.62 -17.56
C SER A 29 -8.25 -26.21 -16.13
N HIS A 30 -8.74 -27.16 -15.33
CA HIS A 30 -9.00 -26.94 -13.90
C HIS A 30 -7.76 -26.38 -13.17
N ARG A 31 -6.57 -26.89 -13.50
CA ARG A 31 -5.28 -26.39 -12.96
C ARG A 31 -5.00 -24.94 -13.34
N THR A 32 -5.39 -24.53 -14.55
CA THR A 32 -5.27 -23.13 -14.99
C THR A 32 -6.16 -22.23 -14.15
N ILE A 33 -7.43 -22.61 -13.92
CA ILE A 33 -8.35 -21.85 -13.07
C ILE A 33 -7.81 -21.72 -11.66
N GLN A 34 -7.35 -22.83 -11.05
CA GLN A 34 -6.74 -22.81 -9.72
C GLN A 34 -5.52 -21.88 -9.66
N ARG A 35 -4.65 -21.91 -10.67
CA ARG A 35 -3.46 -21.06 -10.71
C ARG A 35 -3.81 -19.58 -10.89
N VAL A 36 -4.82 -19.27 -11.70
CA VAL A 36 -5.32 -17.89 -11.85
C VAL A 36 -5.86 -17.38 -10.53
N GLU A 37 -6.69 -18.16 -9.83
CA GLU A 37 -7.30 -17.73 -8.56
C GLU A 37 -6.30 -17.66 -7.40
N LYS A 38 -5.32 -18.58 -7.33
CA LYS A 38 -4.38 -18.68 -6.21
C LYS A 38 -3.11 -17.86 -6.40
N GLU A 39 -2.57 -17.86 -7.61
CA GLU A 39 -1.26 -17.26 -7.91
C GLU A 39 -1.39 -15.97 -8.74
N ALA A 40 -2.60 -15.59 -9.15
CA ALA A 40 -2.85 -14.43 -10.00
C ALA A 40 -2.05 -14.45 -11.31
N THR A 41 -1.72 -15.64 -11.84
CA THR A 41 -0.87 -15.79 -13.03
C THR A 41 -1.58 -16.54 -14.15
N GLY A 42 -1.36 -16.10 -15.39
CA GLY A 42 -1.89 -16.74 -16.60
C GLY A 42 -1.17 -16.31 -17.87
N SER A 43 -1.51 -16.96 -18.98
CA SER A 43 -1.11 -16.50 -20.32
C SER A 43 -2.09 -15.46 -20.85
N LEU A 44 -1.76 -14.80 -21.96
CA LEU A 44 -2.69 -13.88 -22.62
C LEU A 44 -3.94 -14.59 -23.11
N GLU A 45 -3.81 -15.82 -23.61
CA GLU A 45 -4.91 -16.68 -24.07
C GLU A 45 -5.82 -17.03 -22.89
N THR A 46 -5.24 -17.32 -21.73
CA THR A 46 -6.00 -17.54 -20.49
C THR A 46 -6.85 -16.31 -20.16
N LYS A 47 -6.25 -15.12 -20.22
CA LYS A 47 -6.94 -13.85 -19.95
C LYS A 47 -8.06 -13.59 -20.95
N LYS A 48 -7.82 -13.84 -22.25
CA LYS A 48 -8.82 -13.72 -23.33
C LYS A 48 -9.99 -14.68 -23.13
N ALA A 49 -9.70 -15.95 -22.81
CA ALA A 49 -10.72 -16.96 -22.59
C ALA A 49 -11.62 -16.59 -21.39
N LEU A 50 -11.01 -16.14 -20.29
CA LEU A 50 -11.76 -15.68 -19.11
C LEU A 50 -12.60 -14.44 -19.42
N ALA A 51 -12.04 -13.43 -20.09
CA ALA A 51 -12.79 -12.22 -20.48
C ALA A 51 -14.00 -12.56 -21.35
N ALA A 52 -13.82 -13.43 -22.35
CA ALA A 52 -14.91 -13.90 -23.21
C ALA A 52 -15.98 -14.68 -22.43
N THR A 53 -15.57 -15.56 -21.50
CA THR A 53 -16.49 -16.36 -20.66
C THR A 53 -17.29 -15.48 -19.69
N PHE A 54 -16.65 -14.43 -19.19
CA PHE A 54 -17.27 -13.49 -18.27
C PHE A 54 -18.03 -12.36 -18.99
N GLU A 55 -17.92 -12.25 -20.31
CA GLU A 55 -18.52 -11.18 -21.10
C GLU A 55 -18.08 -9.78 -20.61
N ILE A 56 -16.79 -9.63 -20.33
CA ILE A 56 -16.15 -8.39 -19.87
C ILE A 56 -14.99 -8.01 -20.81
N ASP A 57 -14.46 -6.78 -20.68
CA ASP A 57 -13.28 -6.40 -21.45
C ASP A 57 -12.05 -7.15 -20.93
N ILE A 58 -11.10 -7.43 -21.83
CA ILE A 58 -9.82 -8.02 -21.42
C ILE A 58 -9.07 -7.12 -20.45
N THR A 59 -9.22 -5.79 -20.55
CA THR A 59 -8.57 -4.83 -19.64
C THR A 59 -9.10 -4.90 -18.22
N ASP A 60 -10.36 -5.33 -18.02
CA ASP A 60 -10.93 -5.47 -16.67
C ASP A 60 -10.18 -6.53 -15.85
N LEU A 61 -9.58 -7.51 -16.53
CA LEU A 61 -8.75 -8.55 -15.93
C LEU A 61 -7.28 -8.14 -15.76
N ASP A 62 -6.88 -6.91 -16.12
CA ASP A 62 -5.54 -6.42 -15.79
C ASP A 62 -5.33 -6.42 -14.29
N TYR A 63 -4.18 -6.94 -13.89
CA TYR A 63 -3.82 -6.94 -12.49
C TYR A 63 -3.44 -5.53 -12.06
N GLU A 64 -4.31 -4.92 -11.28
CA GLU A 64 -3.97 -3.75 -10.49
C GLU A 64 -3.32 -4.22 -9.19
N GLU A 65 -2.10 -3.75 -8.91
CA GLU A 65 -1.53 -3.87 -7.57
C GLU A 65 -2.42 -3.05 -6.64
N VAL A 66 -3.37 -3.71 -5.96
CA VAL A 66 -4.08 -3.09 -4.85
C VAL A 66 -3.00 -2.76 -3.82
N PRO A 67 -2.68 -1.48 -3.59
CA PRO A 67 -1.65 -1.14 -2.63
C PRO A 67 -2.13 -1.68 -1.29
N VAL A 68 -1.38 -2.61 -0.71
CA VAL A 68 -1.62 -3.06 0.65
C VAL A 68 -1.51 -1.81 1.52
N MET A 69 -2.65 -1.30 1.98
CA MET A 69 -2.68 -0.13 2.85
C MET A 69 -2.12 -0.55 4.20
N LYS A 70 -0.82 -0.31 4.38
CA LYS A 70 -0.13 -0.50 5.65
C LYS A 70 -0.77 0.42 6.69
N LYS A 71 -1.03 -0.13 7.87
CA LYS A 71 -1.48 0.65 9.02
C LYS A 71 -0.25 1.19 9.73
N TYR A 72 -0.28 2.46 10.10
CA TYR A 72 0.82 3.12 10.80
C TYR A 72 0.33 3.64 12.15
N GLU A 73 1.23 3.61 13.12
CA GLU A 73 1.14 4.40 14.33
C GLU A 73 2.02 5.62 14.15
N TYR A 74 1.54 6.78 14.59
CA TYR A 74 2.26 8.05 14.51
C TYR A 74 2.58 8.58 15.90
N LYS A 75 3.77 9.17 16.03
CA LYS A 75 4.23 9.88 17.22
C LYS A 75 4.78 11.24 16.82
N THR A 76 4.43 12.28 17.58
CA THR A 76 4.96 13.62 17.39
C THR A 76 5.89 13.98 18.55
N VAL A 77 7.01 14.60 18.24
CA VAL A 77 7.95 15.14 19.23
C VAL A 77 8.18 16.61 18.95
N GLU A 78 7.80 17.46 19.90
CA GLU A 78 8.09 18.89 19.83
C GLU A 78 9.49 19.18 20.36
N VAL A 79 10.29 19.86 19.53
CA VAL A 79 11.65 20.24 19.83
C VAL A 79 11.72 21.77 19.84
N PRO A 80 11.77 22.41 21.02
CA PRO A 80 11.88 23.87 21.10
C PRO A 80 13.27 24.31 20.64
N PHE A 81 13.33 25.38 19.83
CA PHE A 81 14.59 26.00 19.48
C PHE A 81 14.45 27.52 19.40
N LYS A 82 15.51 28.23 19.77
CA LYS A 82 15.55 29.69 19.69
C LYS A 82 16.23 30.09 18.38
N MET A 83 15.46 30.57 17.41
CA MET A 83 16.03 31.38 16.33
C MET A 83 16.40 32.76 16.90
N SER A 84 17.68 33.01 17.12
CA SER A 84 18.19 34.33 17.48
C SER A 84 19.14 34.82 16.37
N LEU A 85 19.03 36.10 15.98
CA LEU A 85 19.81 36.75 14.91
C LEU A 85 21.34 36.55 15.01
N PHE A 86 21.85 36.19 16.19
CA PHE A 86 23.28 36.08 16.49
C PHE A 86 23.73 34.70 16.99
N LYS A 87 22.81 33.76 17.28
CA LYS A 87 23.13 32.36 17.64
C LYS A 87 21.96 31.44 17.29
N SER A 88 22.14 30.65 16.23
CA SER A 88 21.30 29.50 15.92
C SER A 88 21.90 28.26 16.58
N GLY A 89 21.45 27.92 17.79
CA GLY A 89 21.68 26.57 18.29
C GLY A 89 20.76 25.64 17.52
N THR A 90 21.29 24.85 16.59
CA THR A 90 20.50 23.78 15.97
C THR A 90 20.13 22.78 17.07
N PRO A 91 18.85 22.47 17.28
CA PRO A 91 18.48 21.42 18.20
C PRO A 91 19.16 20.11 17.80
N ASP A 92 19.51 19.28 18.77
CA ASP A 92 20.19 18.01 18.54
C ASP A 92 19.19 16.94 18.06
N ILE A 93 18.80 17.08 16.80
CA ILE A 93 17.87 16.16 16.13
C ILE A 93 18.51 14.78 15.94
N GLN A 94 19.83 14.71 15.82
CA GLN A 94 20.51 13.43 15.59
C GLN A 94 20.33 12.49 16.78
N ASN A 95 20.57 12.97 18.00
CA ASN A 95 20.39 12.14 19.19
C ASN A 95 18.92 11.76 19.42
N LEU A 96 17.99 12.67 19.12
CA LEU A 96 16.55 12.37 19.14
C LEU A 96 16.20 11.23 18.18
N LEU A 97 16.58 11.36 16.90
CA LEU A 97 16.24 10.37 15.87
C LEU A 97 16.87 9.02 16.15
N ASN A 98 18.09 8.99 16.70
CA ASN A 98 18.73 7.73 17.11
C ASN A 98 17.97 7.05 18.24
N ALA A 99 17.60 7.79 19.31
CA ALA A 99 16.86 7.22 20.44
C ALA A 99 15.46 6.72 20.05
N GLU A 100 14.77 7.46 19.18
CA GLU A 100 13.46 7.05 18.66
C GLU A 100 13.58 5.90 17.67
N GLY A 101 14.65 5.86 16.87
CA GLY A 101 15.01 4.76 15.99
C GLY A 101 15.23 3.45 16.74
N ASP A 102 15.96 3.49 17.87
CA ASP A 102 16.14 2.33 18.76
C ASP A 102 14.81 1.81 19.32
N SER A 103 13.80 2.69 19.42
CA SER A 103 12.44 2.35 19.86
C SER A 103 11.52 1.90 18.70
N GLY A 104 12.07 1.74 17.50
CA GLY A 104 11.36 1.27 16.31
C GLY A 104 10.57 2.35 15.56
N TRP A 105 10.84 3.63 15.81
CA TRP A 105 10.22 4.73 15.08
C TRP A 105 11.03 5.14 13.86
N ARG A 106 10.36 5.46 12.75
CA ARG A 106 10.96 6.00 11.53
C ARG A 106 10.57 7.47 11.36
N LEU A 107 11.52 8.31 10.96
CA LEU A 107 11.22 9.70 10.59
C LEU A 107 10.26 9.74 9.39
N LYS A 108 9.12 10.40 9.58
CA LYS A 108 8.14 10.68 8.52
C LYS A 108 8.37 12.07 7.93
N GLU A 109 8.35 13.10 8.77
CA GLU A 109 8.43 14.50 8.34
C GLU A 109 8.86 15.38 9.51
N ILE A 110 9.43 16.55 9.20
CA ILE A 110 9.71 17.61 10.17
C ILE A 110 8.94 18.85 9.72
N VAL A 111 8.12 19.40 10.61
CA VAL A 111 7.30 20.58 10.36
C VAL A 111 7.78 21.73 11.23
N LEU A 112 7.85 22.93 10.64
CA LEU A 112 8.12 24.19 11.33
C LEU A 112 6.82 25.00 11.41
N PRO A 113 6.03 24.88 12.48
CA PRO A 113 4.82 25.68 12.63
C PRO A 113 5.19 27.17 12.72
N ALA A 114 4.63 27.97 11.82
CA ALA A 114 4.73 29.42 11.90
C ALA A 114 3.93 29.91 13.12
N THR A 115 4.60 30.58 14.06
CA THR A 115 3.94 31.42 15.05
C THR A 115 3.77 32.83 14.48
N GLY A 116 2.92 33.66 15.11
CA GLY A 116 2.66 35.02 14.62
C GLY A 116 3.96 35.80 14.34
N PHE A 117 3.99 36.54 13.23
CA PHE A 117 5.17 37.18 12.60
C PHE A 117 6.14 36.25 11.83
N GLY A 118 5.75 35.00 11.51
CA GLY A 118 6.52 34.14 10.61
C GLY A 118 7.77 33.52 11.23
N GLU A 119 7.96 33.70 12.54
CA GLU A 119 9.00 33.04 13.32
C GLU A 119 8.47 31.67 13.79
N SER A 120 9.32 30.64 13.73
CA SER A 120 9.03 29.32 14.32
C SER A 120 9.83 29.17 15.60
N THR A 121 9.15 28.92 16.72
CA THR A 121 9.78 28.74 18.05
C THR A 121 9.95 27.26 18.43
N SER A 122 9.35 26.36 17.63
CA SER A 122 9.43 24.93 17.83
C SER A 122 9.48 24.21 16.49
N MET A 123 10.08 23.03 16.51
CA MET A 123 10.10 22.07 15.41
C MET A 123 9.26 20.87 15.84
N VAL A 124 8.36 20.40 14.98
CA VAL A 124 7.56 19.20 15.23
C VAL A 124 8.14 18.06 14.38
N VAL A 125 8.72 17.06 15.03
CA VAL A 125 9.20 15.85 14.38
C VAL A 125 8.07 14.83 14.38
N ILE A 126 7.62 14.42 13.19
CA ILE A 126 6.61 13.40 12.99
C ILE A 126 7.31 12.09 12.69
N LEU A 127 7.00 11.07 13.49
CA LEU A 127 7.54 9.73 13.38
C LEU A 127 6.41 8.75 13.06
N GLU A 128 6.71 7.72 12.27
CA GLU A 128 5.78 6.63 11.94
C GLU A 128 6.41 5.27 12.24
N ARG A 129 5.60 4.30 12.62
CA ARG A 129 5.98 2.87 12.65
C ARG A 129 4.83 2.02 12.14
N GLU A 130 5.13 0.94 11.42
CA GLU A 130 4.12 0.03 10.87
C GLU A 130 3.47 -0.77 12.01
N ARG A 131 2.14 -0.80 12.05
CA ARG A 131 1.38 -1.67 12.97
C ARG A 131 1.23 -3.04 12.32
N ILE A 132 1.90 -4.03 12.89
CA ILE A 132 1.66 -5.42 12.58
C ILE A 132 0.40 -5.82 13.35
N GLU A 133 -0.69 -6.12 12.63
CA GLU A 133 -1.91 -6.72 13.17
C GLU A 133 -1.80 -8.25 13.23
#